data_AF-W4L929-F1
#
_entry.id   AF-W4L929-F1
#
_cell.length_a   1.000
_cell.length_b   1.000
_cell.length_c   1.000
_cell.angle_alpha   90.00
_cell.angle_beta   90.00
_cell.angle_gamma   90.00
#
_symmetry.space_group_name_H-M   'P 1'
#
loop_
_entity.id
_entity.type
_entity.pdbx_description
1 polymer ?
#
loop_
_entity_poly.entity_id
_entity_poly.type
_entity_poly.pdbx_seq_one_letter_code
_entity_poly.pdbx_strand_id
1 'polypeptide(L)'
;MKITIEVPDDIANALQEKWPDMPRGLLESLALEGYRCGALGDGQLRRLLGFETRFEVHAFLNEHDVPLNYSMEDLEHDREVAKRLGIV
;
A
#
# COMPACT_ATOMS: atom_id res chain seq x y z
N MET A 1 16.27 0.17 6.80
CA MET A 1 17.07 0.05 5.55
C MET A 1 17.08 1.41 4.87
N LYS A 2 18.18 1.83 4.24
CA LYS A 2 18.25 3.07 3.45
C LYS A 2 18.47 2.70 1.98
N ILE A 3 17.63 3.21 1.09
CA ILE A 3 17.75 3.03 -0.37
C ILE A 3 18.13 4.40 -0.94
N THR A 4 19.15 4.42 -1.79
CA THR A 4 19.54 5.61 -2.56
C THR A 4 19.33 5.29 -4.03
N ILE A 5 18.70 6.20 -4.77
CA ILE A 5 18.41 6.06 -6.20
C ILE A 5 19.06 7.24 -6.90
N GLU A 6 19.90 6.97 -7.89
CA GLU A 6 20.47 7.99 -8.76
C GLU A 6 19.57 8.12 -9.99
N VAL A 7 19.14 9.35 -10.27
CA VAL A 7 18.36 9.71 -11.46
C VAL A 7 18.96 10.94 -12.12
N PRO A 8 18.83 11.10 -13.45
CA PRO A 8 19.17 12.34 -14.14
C PRO A 8 18.47 13.57 -13.55
N ASP A 9 19.15 14.72 -13.55
CA ASP A 9 18.66 15.96 -12.94
C ASP A 9 17.35 16.45 -13.56
N ASP A 10 17.17 16.28 -14.87
CA ASP A 10 15.94 16.65 -15.58
C ASP A 10 14.73 15.84 -15.07
N ILE A 11 14.92 14.56 -14.78
CA ILE A 11 13.89 13.70 -14.21
C ILE A 11 13.62 14.07 -12.75
N ALA A 12 14.67 14.31 -11.96
CA ALA A 12 14.53 14.74 -10.57
C ALA A 12 13.70 16.05 -10.47
N ASN A 13 14.02 17.03 -11.31
CA ASN A 13 13.29 18.30 -11.36
C ASN A 13 11.82 18.09 -11.75
N ALA A 14 11.54 17.29 -12.79
CA ALA A 14 10.17 17.00 -13.22
C ALA A 14 9.34 16.30 -12.13
N LEU A 15 9.95 15.41 -11.35
CA LEU A 15 9.30 14.75 -10.21
C LEU A 15 9.06 15.73 -9.05
N GLN A 16 10.00 16.62 -8.78
CA GLN A 16 9.87 17.60 -7.69
C GLN A 16 8.79 18.64 -7.95
N GLU A 17 8.53 18.99 -9.22
CA GLU A 17 7.39 19.84 -9.61
C GLU A 17 6.04 19.20 -9.26
N LYS A 18 5.92 17.87 -9.41
CA LYS A 18 4.68 17.13 -9.12
C LYS A 18 4.55 16.70 -7.67
N TRP A 19 5.67 16.46 -6.98
CA TRP A 19 5.72 15.98 -5.60
C TRP A 19 6.44 17.00 -4.72
N PRO A 20 5.69 17.91 -4.08
CA PRO A 20 6.25 18.88 -3.15
C PRO A 20 7.04 18.21 -2.02
N ASP A 21 6.58 17.03 -1.59
CA ASP A 21 7.31 16.12 -0.71
C ASP A 21 7.75 14.88 -1.51
N MET A 22 8.88 15.01 -2.19
CA MET A 22 9.45 13.95 -3.03
C MET A 22 9.74 12.65 -2.23
N PRO A 23 10.37 12.69 -1.04
CA PRO A 23 10.54 11.49 -0.23
C PRO A 23 9.23 10.77 0.09
N ARG A 24 8.18 11.51 0.46
CA ARG A 24 6.87 10.91 0.73
C ARG A 24 6.22 10.34 -0.53
N GLY A 25 6.24 11.09 -1.64
CA GLY A 25 5.68 10.64 -2.92
C GLY A 25 6.36 9.38 -3.47
N LEU A 26 7.68 9.28 -3.32
CA LEU A 26 8.44 8.08 -3.67
C LEU A 26 8.05 6.88 -2.80
N LEU A 27 7.91 7.10 -1.48
CA LEU A 27 7.53 6.04 -0.54
C LEU A 27 6.12 5.52 -0.82
N GLU A 28 5.17 6.43 -1.08
CA GLU A 28 3.79 6.09 -1.42
C GLU A 28 3.71 5.37 -2.77
N SER A 29 4.45 5.83 -3.78
CA SER A 29 4.53 5.15 -5.09
C SER A 29 5.08 3.73 -4.96
N LEU A 30 6.14 3.55 -4.16
CA LEU A 30 6.70 2.23 -3.86
C LEU A 30 5.70 1.34 -3.11
N ALA A 31 4.97 1.90 -2.15
CA ALA A 31 3.95 1.18 -1.40
C ALA A 31 2.83 0.69 -2.33
N LEU A 32 2.29 1.57 -3.18
CA LEU A 32 1.23 1.24 -4.14
C LEU A 32 1.66 0.13 -5.09
N GLU A 33 2.85 0.22 -5.67
CA GLU A 33 3.34 -0.80 -6.60
C GLU A 33 3.64 -2.13 -5.88
N GLY A 34 4.22 -2.06 -4.69
CA GLY A 34 4.41 -3.24 -3.85
C GLY A 34 3.09 -3.94 -3.50
N TYR A 35 2.02 -3.17 -3.29
CA TYR A 35 0.68 -3.73 -3.09
C TYR A 35 0.12 -4.36 -4.36
N ARG A 36 0.17 -3.65 -5.50
CA ARG A 36 -0.36 -4.13 -6.79
C ARG A 36 0.29 -5.44 -7.24
N CYS A 37 1.60 -5.61 -7.02
CA CYS A 37 2.29 -6.85 -7.37
C CYS A 37 2.20 -7.94 -6.29
N GLY A 38 1.47 -7.70 -5.19
CA GLY A 38 1.30 -8.65 -4.09
C GLY A 38 2.53 -8.83 -3.19
N ALA A 39 3.59 -8.02 -3.38
CA ALA A 39 4.78 -8.06 -2.54
C ALA A 39 4.53 -7.48 -1.14
N LEU A 40 3.55 -6.57 -1.01
CA LEU A 40 3.12 -5.97 0.25
C LEU A 40 1.63 -6.26 0.49
N GLY A 41 1.30 -6.79 1.65
CA GLY A 41 -0.08 -6.84 2.16
C GLY A 41 -0.44 -5.61 3.01
N ASP A 42 -1.72 -5.49 3.39
CA ASP A 42 -2.26 -4.36 4.17
C ASP A 42 -1.43 -4.03 5.43
N GLY A 43 -1.01 -5.06 6.18
CA GLY A 43 -0.24 -4.87 7.41
C GLY A 43 1.17 -4.31 7.17
N GLN A 44 1.79 -4.65 6.04
CA GLN A 44 3.08 -4.10 5.64
C GLN A 44 2.92 -2.67 5.12
N LEU A 45 1.87 -2.40 4.35
CA LEU A 45 1.53 -1.05 3.87
C LEU A 45 1.30 -0.09 5.04
N ARG A 46 0.51 -0.53 6.03
CA ARG A 46 0.23 0.23 7.25
C ARG A 46 1.52 0.64 7.96
N ARG A 47 2.43 -0.32 8.16
CA ARG A 47 3.72 -0.06 8.81
C ARG A 47 4.63 0.84 7.97
N LEU A 48 4.67 0.65 6.66
CA LEU A 48 5.51 1.40 5.74
C LEU A 48 5.12 2.87 5.69
N LEU A 49 3.81 3.15 5.65
CA LEU A 49 3.27 4.51 5.51
C LEU A 49 3.00 5.20 6.85
N GLY A 50 3.14 4.47 7.96
CA GLY A 50 2.95 4.99 9.31
C GLY A 50 1.48 5.16 9.71
N PHE A 51 0.57 4.44 9.06
CA PHE A 51 -0.86 4.48 9.40
C PHE A 51 -1.14 3.73 10.71
N GLU A 52 -2.11 4.21 11.47
CA GLU A 52 -2.47 3.58 12.75
C GLU A 52 -3.41 2.40 12.54
N THR A 53 -4.32 2.52 11.56
CA THR A 53 -5.42 1.59 11.33
C THR A 53 -5.36 0.96 9.95
N ARG A 54 -6.04 -0.18 9.79
CA ARG A 54 -6.27 -0.79 8.47
C ARG A 54 -7.17 0.07 7.57
N PHE A 55 -8.02 0.91 8.17
CA PHE A 55 -8.96 1.72 7.41
C PHE A 55 -8.26 2.89 6.70
N GLU A 56 -7.19 3.43 7.28
CA GLU A 56 -6.33 4.40 6.60
C GLU A 56 -5.60 3.78 5.40
N VAL A 57 -5.19 2.51 5.50
CA VAL A 57 -4.67 1.77 4.33
C VAL A 57 -5.73 1.67 3.23
N HIS A 58 -6.95 1.29 3.58
CA HIS A 58 -8.04 1.17 2.61
C HIS A 58 -8.42 2.51 1.99
N ALA A 59 -8.45 3.59 2.78
CA ALA A 59 -8.67 4.94 2.30
C ALA A 59 -7.56 5.36 1.32
N PHE A 60 -6.29 5.15 1.69
CA PHE A 60 -5.14 5.44 0.83
C PHE A 60 -5.18 4.67 -0.49
N LEU A 61 -5.48 3.37 -0.46
CA LEU A 61 -5.61 2.56 -1.68
C LEU A 61 -6.75 3.04 -2.56
N ASN A 62 -7.90 3.39 -1.95
CA ASN A 62 -9.06 3.91 -2.66
C ASN A 62 -8.79 5.29 -3.30
N GLU A 63 -8.09 6.20 -2.60
CA GLU A 63 -7.66 7.49 -3.14
C GLU A 63 -6.74 7.37 -4.37
N HIS A 64 -6.06 6.24 -4.52
CA HIS A 64 -5.14 5.94 -5.61
C HIS A 64 -5.69 4.94 -6.63
N ASP A 65 -7.00 4.68 -6.61
CA ASP A 65 -7.70 3.74 -7.50
C ASP A 65 -7.08 2.33 -7.51
N VAL A 66 -6.54 1.89 -6.36
CA VAL A 66 -5.99 0.54 -6.20
C VAL A 66 -7.04 -0.35 -5.53
N PRO A 67 -7.54 -1.39 -6.23
CA PRO A 67 -8.48 -2.32 -5.63
C PRO A 67 -7.79 -3.10 -4.52
N LEU A 68 -8.55 -3.47 -3.48
CA LEU A 68 -8.05 -4.34 -2.44
C LEU A 68 -7.71 -5.71 -3.04
N ASN A 69 -6.59 -6.28 -2.61
CA ASN A 69 -6.23 -7.67 -2.89
C ASN A 69 -7.03 -8.61 -1.97
N TYR A 70 -8.36 -8.45 -1.97
CA TYR A 70 -9.28 -9.22 -1.15
C TYR A 70 -10.55 -9.50 -1.96
N SER A 71 -10.75 -10.78 -2.27
CA SER A 71 -11.86 -11.26 -3.07
C SER A 71 -13.05 -11.70 -2.22
N MET A 72 -14.18 -11.95 -2.89
CA MET A 72 -15.33 -12.57 -2.23
C MET A 72 -15.02 -14.02 -1.82
N GLU A 73 -14.17 -14.73 -2.56
CA GLU A 73 -13.69 -16.06 -2.15
C GLU A 73 -12.88 -16.00 -0.86
N ASP A 74 -12.03 -14.98 -0.69
CA ASP A 74 -11.25 -14.80 0.55
C ASP A 74 -12.18 -14.56 1.74
N LEU A 75 -13.22 -13.74 1.55
CA LEU A 75 -14.24 -13.50 2.58
C LEU A 75 -14.98 -14.77 2.98
N GLU A 76 -15.41 -15.57 2.00
CA GLU A 76 -16.11 -16.82 2.25
C GLU A 76 -15.20 -17.82 2.96
N HIS A 77 -13.92 -17.89 2.57
CA HIS A 77 -12.92 -18.70 3.24
C HIS A 77 -12.74 -18.29 4.71
N ASP A 78 -12.55 -17.00 4.97
CA ASP A 78 -12.41 -16.45 6.32
C ASP A 78 -13.64 -16.74 7.19
N ARG A 79 -14.84 -16.64 6.60
CA ARG A 79 -16.10 -16.99 7.27
C ARG A 79 -16.13 -18.46 7.68
N GLU A 80 -15.74 -19.37 6.80
CA GLU A 80 -15.68 -20.80 7.10
C GLU A 80 -14.57 -21.15 8.10
N VAL A 81 -13.44 -20.44 8.09
CA VAL A 81 -12.42 -20.52 9.15
C VAL A 81 -13.02 -20.07 10.49
N ALA A 82 -13.70 -18.94 10.53
CA ALA A 82 -14.27 -18.39 11.76
C ALA A 82 -15.31 -19.32 12.39
N LYS A 83 -16.19 -19.95 11.59
CA LYS A 83 -17.14 -20.99 12.04
C LYS A 83 -16.43 -22.20 12.64
N ARG A 84 -15.38 -22.70 11.98
CA ARG A 84 -14.58 -23.85 12.48
C ARG A 84 -13.88 -23.54 13.81
N LEU A 85 -13.50 -22.29 14.02
CA LEU A 85 -12.87 -21.82 15.25
C LEU A 85 -13.88 -21.41 16.34
N GLY A 86 -15.18 -21.44 16.05
CA GLY A 86 -16.24 -21.07 17.01
C GLY A 86 -16.27 -19.58 17.36
N ILE A 87 -15.73 -18.72 16.49
CA ILE A 87 -15.73 -17.26 16.66
C ILE A 87 -17.10 -16.66 16.26
N VAL A 88 -17.82 -17.36 15.37
CA VAL A 88 -19.17 -17.05 14.89
C VAL A 88 -19.99 -18.32 14.72
#